data_AF-A0A352JRQ8-F1
#
_entry.id   AF-A0A352JRQ8-F1
#
_cell.length_a   1.000
_cell.length_b   1.000
_cell.length_c   1.000
_cell.angle_alpha   90.00
_cell.angle_beta   90.00
_cell.angle_gamma   90.00
#
_symmetry.space_group_name_H-M   'P 1'
#
loop_
_entity.id
_entity.type
_entity.pdbx_description
1 polymer ?
#
loop_
_entity_poly.entity_id
_entity_poly.type
_entity_poly.pdbx_seq_one_letter_code
_entity_poly.pdbx_strand_id
1 'polypeptide(L)'
;MTDKSIFINGHFHTCDPKTEGAQAIVVENGCITQIGDNISIKPLAKSGYAVVDLKKKCVVPGLIDAHLHLLSLGRSFKRVNLDGIASLDKVKKTLNKAVVDLPANRWLIGRGWNKNLWGDDFPHKGILDEITKNPVALRSKDGHLLWVNSTALKIFGIDANSTDPPGGVIM
;
A
#
# COMPACT_ATOMS: atom_id res chain seq x y z
N MET A 1 24.12 10.67 2.59
CA MET A 1 25.27 9.80 2.33
C MET A 1 26.27 10.63 1.55
N THR A 2 27.56 10.54 1.87
CA THR A 2 28.60 11.18 1.05
C THR A 2 28.52 10.65 -0.38
N ASP A 3 28.93 11.46 -1.36
CA ASP A 3 28.96 11.08 -2.78
C ASP A 3 29.85 9.85 -3.06
N LYS A 4 30.69 9.46 -2.09
CA LYS A 4 31.57 8.29 -2.15
C LYS A 4 31.48 7.47 -0.87
N SER A 5 31.15 6.18 -1.01
CA SER A 5 31.01 5.24 0.10
C SER A 5 31.59 3.87 -0.27
N ILE A 6 32.11 3.16 0.72
CA ILE A 6 32.55 1.77 0.61
C ILE A 6 31.78 0.95 1.64
N PHE A 7 31.21 -0.17 1.19
CA PHE A 7 30.59 -1.14 2.07
C PHE A 7 31.48 -2.39 2.11
N ILE A 8 31.88 -2.83 3.30
CA ILE A 8 32.78 -3.97 3.50
C ILE A 8 32.17 -5.00 4.44
N ASN A 9 32.77 -6.19 4.48
CA ASN A 9 32.44 -7.28 5.38
C ASN A 9 30.96 -7.68 5.24
N GLY A 10 30.46 -7.75 4.02
CA GLY A 10 29.11 -8.22 3.69
C GLY A 10 29.12 -9.54 2.94
N HIS A 11 27.93 -10.10 2.71
CA HIS A 11 27.68 -11.15 1.74
C HIS A 11 26.82 -10.56 0.62
N PHE A 12 27.43 -10.24 -0.52
CA PHE A 12 26.75 -9.56 -1.62
C PHE A 12 26.22 -10.56 -2.64
N HIS A 13 24.91 -10.55 -2.85
CA HIS A 13 24.25 -11.23 -3.96
C HIS A 13 24.04 -10.22 -5.08
N THR A 14 24.85 -10.30 -6.12
CA THR A 14 24.85 -9.36 -7.25
C THR A 14 24.00 -9.82 -8.43
N CYS A 15 23.57 -11.09 -8.40
CA CYS A 15 22.95 -11.79 -9.54
C CYS A 15 23.86 -11.87 -10.79
N ASP A 16 25.17 -11.67 -10.64
CA ASP A 16 26.18 -11.88 -11.70
C ASP A 16 27.20 -12.94 -11.24
N PRO A 17 27.31 -14.09 -11.94
CA PRO A 17 28.28 -15.14 -11.62
C PRO A 17 29.73 -14.67 -11.53
N LYS A 18 30.11 -13.60 -12.24
CA LYS A 18 31.49 -13.07 -12.22
C LYS A 18 31.86 -12.40 -10.89
N THR A 19 30.87 -12.10 -10.06
CA THR A 19 31.03 -11.42 -8.77
C THR A 19 30.53 -12.27 -7.61
N GLU A 20 30.43 -13.58 -7.83
CA GLU A 20 30.07 -14.54 -6.79
C GLU A 20 31.08 -14.48 -5.63
N GLY A 21 30.56 -14.52 -4.38
CA GLY A 21 31.38 -14.41 -3.18
C GLY A 21 31.86 -13.00 -2.85
N ALA A 22 31.38 -11.96 -3.54
CA ALA A 22 31.70 -10.57 -3.23
C ALA A 22 31.44 -10.22 -1.75
N GLN A 23 32.40 -9.53 -1.16
CA GLN A 23 32.39 -9.15 0.26
C GLN A 23 32.38 -7.63 0.49
N ALA A 24 32.58 -6.87 -0.58
CA ALA A 24 32.62 -5.41 -0.55
C ALA A 24 32.21 -4.78 -1.88
N ILE A 25 31.71 -3.54 -1.82
CA ILE A 25 31.42 -2.69 -2.98
C ILE A 25 31.89 -1.26 -2.75
N VAL A 26 32.20 -0.56 -3.84
CA VAL A 26 32.43 0.89 -3.87
C VAL A 26 31.26 1.55 -4.57
N VAL A 27 30.69 2.59 -3.95
CA VAL A 27 29.58 3.37 -4.48
C VAL A 27 30.02 4.82 -4.64
N GLU A 28 29.87 5.35 -5.85
CA GLU A 28 30.12 6.75 -6.18
C GLU A 28 28.91 7.33 -6.91
N ASN A 29 28.39 8.47 -6.43
CA ASN A 29 27.25 9.17 -7.02
C ASN A 29 26.03 8.26 -7.25
N GLY A 30 25.78 7.31 -6.34
CA GLY A 30 24.69 6.34 -6.43
C GLY A 30 24.94 5.15 -7.37
N CYS A 31 26.09 5.08 -8.03
CA CYS A 31 26.49 3.98 -8.89
C CYS A 31 27.51 3.07 -8.21
N ILE A 32 27.38 1.75 -8.40
CA ILE A 32 28.42 0.80 -7.97
C ILE A 32 29.56 0.87 -8.99
N THR A 33 30.75 1.30 -8.55
CA THR A 33 31.94 1.43 -9.42
C THR A 33 32.88 0.25 -9.31
N GLN A 34 32.87 -0.47 -8.18
CA GLN A 34 33.68 -1.66 -7.97
C GLN A 34 32.94 -2.67 -7.08
N ILE A 35 33.18 -3.95 -7.34
CA ILE A 35 32.69 -5.10 -6.57
C ILE A 35 33.87 -6.04 -6.37
N GLY A 36 34.04 -6.56 -5.15
CA GLY A 36 35.20 -7.39 -4.83
C GLY A 36 35.19 -7.93 -3.43
N ASP A 37 36.36 -8.37 -2.97
CA ASP A 37 36.58 -8.86 -1.61
C ASP A 37 37.00 -7.73 -0.65
N ASN A 38 37.08 -8.06 0.64
CA ASN A 38 37.52 -7.10 1.65
C ASN A 38 38.98 -6.64 1.48
N ILE A 39 39.83 -7.44 0.83
CA ILE A 39 41.27 -7.19 0.75
C ILE A 39 41.56 -6.17 -0.35
N SER A 40 40.93 -6.33 -1.50
CA SER A 40 41.04 -5.48 -2.68
C SER A 40 40.39 -4.10 -2.47
N ILE A 41 39.24 -4.04 -1.80
CA ILE A 41 38.46 -2.79 -1.68
C ILE A 41 38.83 -1.96 -0.43
N LYS A 42 39.13 -2.58 0.72
CA LYS A 42 39.42 -1.85 1.97
C LYS A 42 40.54 -0.79 1.86
N PRO A 43 41.62 -0.98 1.06
CA PRO A 43 42.64 0.06 0.89
C PRO A 43 42.11 1.38 0.31
N LEU A 44 41.03 1.34 -0.49
CA LEU A 44 40.41 2.53 -1.08
C LEU A 44 39.78 3.45 -0.03
N ALA A 45 39.51 2.93 1.18
CA ALA A 45 39.05 3.74 2.32
C ALA A 45 39.99 4.90 2.66
N LYS A 46 41.30 4.76 2.36
CA LYS A 46 42.31 5.79 2.59
C LYS A 46 42.13 7.02 1.67
N SER A 47 41.31 6.91 0.63
CA SER A 47 41.04 7.96 -0.36
C SER A 47 39.85 8.85 -0.01
N GLY A 48 39.42 8.88 1.26
CA GLY A 48 38.33 9.76 1.74
C GLY A 48 36.92 9.22 1.56
N TYR A 49 36.76 7.92 1.30
CA TYR A 49 35.45 7.28 1.23
C TYR A 49 34.87 7.08 2.64
N ALA A 50 33.56 7.28 2.79
CA ALA A 50 32.87 6.82 4.00
C ALA A 50 32.82 5.28 4.01
N VAL A 51 33.30 4.66 5.08
CA VAL A 51 33.32 3.19 5.19
C VAL A 51 32.17 2.71 6.07
N VAL A 52 31.43 1.72 5.56
CA VAL A 52 30.36 1.03 6.26
C VAL A 52 30.72 -0.44 6.42
N ASP A 53 30.95 -0.88 7.66
CA ASP A 53 31.12 -2.29 7.99
C ASP A 53 29.75 -2.96 8.15
N LEU A 54 29.45 -3.91 7.25
CA LEU A 54 28.19 -4.63 7.22
C LEU A 54 28.10 -5.77 8.24
N LYS A 55 29.19 -6.11 8.94
CA LYS A 55 29.22 -7.12 10.00
C LYS A 55 28.65 -8.48 9.56
N LYS A 56 29.08 -8.95 8.39
CA LYS A 56 28.66 -10.19 7.73
C LYS A 56 27.16 -10.24 7.41
N LYS A 57 26.50 -9.09 7.23
CA LYS A 57 25.10 -9.05 6.76
C LYS A 57 25.03 -9.31 5.26
N CYS A 58 23.89 -9.87 4.86
CA CYS A 58 23.54 -10.09 3.47
C CYS A 58 23.10 -8.77 2.81
N VAL A 59 23.54 -8.55 1.57
CA VAL A 59 23.13 -7.45 0.71
C VAL A 59 22.60 -8.05 -0.59
N VAL A 60 21.39 -7.65 -0.97
CA VAL A 60 20.72 -8.05 -2.21
C VAL A 60 20.43 -6.81 -3.05
N PRO A 61 20.20 -6.96 -4.36
CA PRO A 61 19.77 -5.84 -5.20
C PRO A 61 18.43 -5.30 -4.69
N GLY A 62 18.21 -4.00 -4.86
CA GLY A 62 16.91 -3.41 -4.56
C GLY A 62 15.80 -4.14 -5.35
N LEU A 63 14.65 -4.36 -4.70
CA LEU A 63 13.54 -5.04 -5.35
C LEU A 63 12.98 -4.17 -6.50
N ILE A 64 12.83 -4.76 -7.68
CA ILE A 64 12.27 -4.12 -8.87
C ILE A 64 10.90 -4.74 -9.13
N ASP A 65 9.86 -3.95 -8.93
CA ASP A 65 8.50 -4.33 -9.30
C ASP A 65 8.18 -3.77 -10.70
N ALA A 66 8.08 -4.68 -11.67
CA ALA A 66 7.87 -4.33 -13.08
C ALA A 66 6.42 -3.93 -13.40
N HIS A 67 5.46 -4.20 -12.51
CA HIS A 67 4.06 -3.90 -12.75
C HIS A 67 3.32 -3.57 -11.45
N LEU A 68 3.15 -2.27 -11.19
CA LEU A 68 2.41 -1.80 -10.03
C LEU A 68 1.54 -0.58 -10.35
N HIS A 69 0.43 -0.47 -9.62
CA HIS A 69 -0.43 0.71 -9.65
C HIS A 69 -0.10 1.64 -8.49
N LEU A 70 0.99 2.41 -8.59
CA LEU A 70 1.55 3.18 -7.46
C LEU A 70 0.54 4.15 -6.85
N LEU A 71 -0.20 4.86 -7.70
CA LEU A 71 -1.23 5.79 -7.26
C LEU A 71 -2.37 5.07 -6.54
N SER A 72 -2.75 3.87 -6.99
CA SER A 72 -3.79 3.07 -6.34
C SER A 72 -3.35 2.60 -4.95
N LEU A 73 -2.08 2.17 -4.82
CA LEU A 73 -1.45 1.81 -3.56
C LEU A 73 -1.37 3.01 -2.59
N GLY A 74 -0.90 4.16 -3.07
CA GLY A 74 -0.88 5.39 -2.26
C GLY A 74 -2.28 5.77 -1.76
N ARG A 75 -3.29 5.67 -2.64
CA ARG A 75 -4.69 5.90 -2.28
C ARG A 75 -5.23 4.87 -1.30
N SER A 76 -4.80 3.60 -1.35
CA SER A 76 -5.32 2.58 -0.44
C SER A 76 -4.95 2.84 1.02
N PHE A 77 -3.79 3.45 1.29
CA PHE A 77 -3.40 3.84 2.66
C PHE A 77 -4.27 4.95 3.27
N LYS A 78 -5.06 5.65 2.45
CA LYS A 78 -6.00 6.68 2.89
C LYS A 78 -7.45 6.20 2.98
N ARG A 79 -7.73 4.96 2.57
CA ARG A 79 -9.08 4.39 2.63
C ARG A 79 -9.35 3.81 4.01
N VAL A 80 -10.62 3.82 4.42
CA VAL A 80 -11.05 3.04 5.58
C VAL A 80 -10.89 1.56 5.29
N ASN A 81 -10.10 0.86 6.11
CA ASN A 81 -9.94 -0.59 6.00
C ASN A 81 -11.01 -1.30 6.83
N LEU A 82 -11.84 -2.10 6.16
CA LEU A 82 -12.91 -2.90 6.77
C LEU A 82 -12.61 -4.40 6.71
N ASP A 83 -11.41 -4.78 6.29
CA ASP A 83 -11.00 -6.17 6.15
C ASP A 83 -11.01 -6.90 7.50
N GLY A 84 -11.57 -8.12 7.52
CA GLY A 84 -11.64 -8.96 8.71
C GLY A 84 -12.55 -8.46 9.84
N ILE A 85 -13.33 -7.39 9.65
CA ILE A 85 -14.24 -6.90 10.68
C ILE A 85 -15.43 -7.86 10.82
N ALA A 86 -15.51 -8.50 11.99
CA ALA A 86 -16.42 -9.63 12.26
C ALA A 86 -17.89 -9.26 12.54
N SER A 87 -18.29 -7.99 12.53
CA SER A 87 -19.71 -7.63 12.67
C SER A 87 -20.02 -6.25 12.10
N LEU A 88 -21.27 -6.04 11.70
CA LEU A 88 -21.74 -4.76 11.20
C LEU A 88 -21.61 -3.65 12.25
N ASP A 89 -21.83 -3.92 13.54
CA ASP A 89 -21.62 -2.94 14.61
C ASP A 89 -20.17 -2.48 14.73
N LYS A 90 -19.21 -3.40 14.53
CA LYS A 90 -17.79 -3.02 14.50
C LYS A 90 -17.47 -2.18 13.26
N VAL A 91 -18.10 -2.48 12.11
CA VAL A 91 -17.99 -1.63 10.91
C VAL A 91 -18.53 -0.23 11.19
N LYS A 92 -19.72 -0.10 11.79
CA LYS A 92 -20.31 1.19 12.18
C LYS A 92 -19.37 1.96 13.10
N LYS A 93 -18.77 1.31 14.12
CA LYS A 93 -17.80 1.94 15.02
C LYS A 93 -16.55 2.44 14.29
N THR A 94 -16.00 1.65 13.36
CA THR A 94 -14.84 2.05 12.54
C THR A 94 -15.18 3.25 11.66
N LEU A 95 -16.35 3.24 11.01
CA LEU A 95 -16.80 4.34 10.15
C LEU A 95 -17.06 5.62 10.96
N ASN A 96 -17.71 5.53 12.13
CA ASN A 96 -17.92 6.66 13.03
C ASN A 96 -16.60 7.33 13.44
N LYS A 97 -15.56 6.55 13.73
CA LYS A 97 -14.22 7.09 13.99
C LYS A 97 -13.62 7.77 12.77
N ALA A 98 -13.80 7.18 11.59
CA ALA A 98 -13.23 7.70 10.36
C ALA A 98 -13.86 9.02 9.87
N VAL A 99 -15.08 9.33 10.30
CA VAL A 99 -15.78 10.57 9.90
C VAL A 99 -15.53 11.75 10.84
N VAL A 100 -14.95 11.55 12.03
CA VAL A 100 -14.74 12.63 13.03
C VAL A 100 -13.97 13.81 12.44
N ASP A 101 -12.88 13.52 11.72
CA ASP A 101 -12.00 14.54 11.12
C ASP A 101 -12.24 14.71 9.61
N LEU A 102 -13.34 14.17 9.08
CA LEU A 102 -13.64 14.25 7.65
C LEU A 102 -14.33 15.58 7.34
N PRO A 103 -13.72 16.48 6.56
CA PRO A 103 -14.35 17.76 6.23
C PRO A 103 -15.66 17.56 5.47
N ALA A 104 -16.57 18.52 5.58
CA ALA A 104 -17.83 18.51 4.85
C ALA A 104 -17.60 18.33 3.34
N ASN A 105 -18.50 17.58 2.69
CA ASN A 105 -18.49 17.25 1.26
C ASN A 105 -17.26 16.44 0.78
N ARG A 106 -16.44 15.90 1.69
CA ARG A 106 -15.36 14.98 1.33
C ARG A 106 -15.84 13.54 1.33
N TRP A 107 -15.34 12.78 0.37
CA TRP A 107 -15.67 11.36 0.25
C TRP A 107 -15.03 10.53 1.37
N LEU A 108 -15.86 9.72 2.03
CA LEU A 108 -15.39 8.59 2.83
C LEU A 108 -15.27 7.37 1.92
N ILE A 109 -14.04 7.03 1.54
CA ILE A 109 -13.75 5.86 0.70
C ILE A 109 -13.20 4.73 1.57
N GLY A 110 -13.75 3.53 1.42
CA GLY A 110 -13.31 2.34 2.15
C GLY A 110 -13.31 1.08 1.31
N ARG A 111 -12.71 0.02 1.84
CA ARG A 111 -12.72 -1.32 1.22
C ARG A 111 -12.65 -2.42 2.27
N GLY A 112 -13.14 -3.60 1.93
CA GLY A 112 -12.82 -4.84 2.64
C GLY A 112 -13.98 -5.42 3.42
N TRP A 113 -15.15 -4.78 3.38
CA TRP A 113 -16.32 -5.29 4.06
C TRP A 113 -16.73 -6.65 3.49
N ASN A 114 -17.22 -7.53 4.36
CA ASN A 114 -17.55 -8.90 4.02
C ASN A 114 -18.76 -9.36 4.84
N LYS A 115 -19.95 -9.37 4.23
CA LYS A 115 -21.19 -9.80 4.90
C LYS A 115 -21.12 -11.24 5.42
N ASN A 116 -20.29 -12.10 4.81
CA ASN A 116 -20.17 -13.50 5.22
C ASN A 116 -19.57 -13.63 6.62
N LEU A 117 -18.91 -12.59 7.13
CA LEU A 117 -18.43 -12.55 8.51
C LEU A 117 -19.52 -12.11 9.50
N TRP A 118 -20.62 -11.52 9.03
CA TRP A 118 -21.65 -10.91 9.88
C TRP A 118 -22.85 -11.84 10.08
N GLY A 119 -23.06 -12.80 9.16
CA GLY A 119 -24.20 -13.71 9.21
C GLY A 119 -25.52 -13.09 8.74
N ASP A 120 -25.47 -11.86 8.20
CA ASP A 120 -26.61 -11.03 7.86
C ASP A 120 -26.81 -10.86 6.34
N ASP A 121 -27.96 -10.30 5.97
CA ASP A 121 -28.27 -9.79 4.64
C ASP A 121 -27.33 -8.66 4.20
N PHE A 122 -27.40 -8.26 2.92
CA PHE A 122 -26.63 -7.14 2.41
C PHE A 122 -26.93 -5.85 3.17
N PRO A 123 -25.90 -5.03 3.46
CA PRO A 123 -26.10 -3.82 4.23
C PRO A 123 -26.83 -2.77 3.38
N HIS A 124 -27.90 -2.18 3.95
CA HIS A 124 -28.67 -1.13 3.29
C HIS A 124 -28.01 0.26 3.44
N LYS A 125 -28.24 1.17 2.49
CA LYS A 125 -27.69 2.55 2.48
C LYS A 125 -27.99 3.35 3.75
N GLY A 126 -29.13 3.09 4.39
CA GLY A 126 -29.61 3.80 5.58
C GLY A 126 -28.65 3.74 6.76
N ILE A 127 -27.93 2.63 6.92
CA ILE A 127 -26.87 2.48 7.93
C ILE A 127 -25.76 3.51 7.72
N LEU A 128 -25.40 3.83 6.47
CA LEU A 128 -24.39 4.85 6.17
C LEU A 128 -24.95 6.27 6.31
N ASP A 129 -26.24 6.45 6.02
CA ASP A 129 -26.95 7.74 6.18
C ASP A 129 -27.03 8.21 7.65
N GLU A 130 -27.04 7.25 8.59
CA GLU A 130 -26.95 7.49 10.03
C GLU A 130 -25.55 7.94 10.47
N ILE A 131 -24.49 7.49 9.78
CA ILE A 131 -23.10 7.76 10.16
C ILE A 131 -22.67 9.16 9.71
N THR A 132 -23.00 9.56 8.48
CA THR A 132 -22.58 10.86 7.95
C THR A 132 -23.43 11.33 6.77
N LYS A 133 -23.50 12.66 6.58
CA LYS A 133 -24.07 13.28 5.38
C LYS A 133 -23.08 13.41 4.23
N ASN A 134 -21.79 13.24 4.49
CA ASN A 134 -20.77 13.18 3.45
C ASN A 134 -20.98 11.98 2.53
N PRO A 135 -20.56 12.04 1.25
CA PRO A 135 -20.70 10.90 0.36
C PRO A 135 -19.80 9.74 0.79
N VAL A 136 -20.37 8.53 0.84
CA VAL A 136 -19.67 7.31 1.28
C VAL A 136 -19.66 6.28 0.14
N ALA A 137 -18.51 5.66 -0.11
CA ALA A 137 -18.39 4.52 -1.00
C ALA A 137 -17.43 3.46 -0.43
N LEU A 138 -17.98 2.29 -0.12
CA LEU A 138 -17.28 1.18 0.51
C LEU A 138 -17.29 -0.03 -0.41
N ARG A 139 -16.11 -0.42 -0.91
CA ARG A 139 -15.96 -1.58 -1.80
C ARG A 139 -15.89 -2.88 -1.00
N SER A 140 -16.55 -3.95 -1.46
CA SER A 140 -16.50 -5.26 -0.81
C SER A 140 -15.09 -5.88 -0.82
N LYS A 141 -14.90 -6.93 -0.02
CA LYS A 141 -13.64 -7.68 0.07
C LYS A 141 -13.19 -8.29 -1.26
N ASP A 142 -14.12 -8.87 -2.01
CA ASP A 142 -13.88 -9.43 -3.35
C ASP A 142 -13.80 -8.34 -4.43
N GLY A 143 -14.39 -7.19 -4.15
CA GLY A 143 -14.33 -6.00 -4.97
C GLY A 143 -15.39 -5.91 -6.06
N HIS A 144 -16.45 -6.73 -6.00
CA HIS A 144 -17.55 -6.73 -6.97
C HIS A 144 -18.78 -5.94 -6.51
N LEU A 145 -18.83 -5.52 -5.24
CA LEU A 145 -19.93 -4.74 -4.70
C LEU A 145 -19.44 -3.38 -4.19
N LEU A 146 -20.29 -2.37 -4.35
CA LEU A 146 -20.07 -1.04 -3.82
C LEU A 146 -21.26 -0.66 -2.94
N TRP A 147 -21.00 -0.50 -1.64
CA TRP A 147 -21.99 -0.06 -0.68
C TRP A 147 -21.87 1.46 -0.49
N VAL A 148 -22.96 2.18 -0.74
CA VAL A 148 -23.00 3.64 -0.81
C VAL A 148 -24.15 4.20 0.01
N ASN A 149 -24.04 5.46 0.43
CA ASN A 149 -25.12 6.16 1.13
C ASN A 149 -26.00 6.97 0.17
N SER A 150 -27.08 7.57 0.69
CA SER A 150 -28.01 8.36 -0.11
C SER A 150 -27.36 9.60 -0.76
N THR A 151 -26.37 10.22 -0.11
CA THR A 151 -25.63 11.34 -0.72
C THR A 151 -24.84 10.90 -1.94
N ALA A 152 -24.16 9.76 -1.88
CA ALA A 152 -23.41 9.22 -3.02
C ALA A 152 -24.34 8.80 -4.17
N LEU A 153 -25.47 8.15 -3.89
CA LEU A 153 -26.46 7.80 -4.92
C LEU A 153 -26.98 9.03 -5.67
N LYS A 154 -27.27 10.14 -4.95
CA LYS A 154 -27.67 11.42 -5.57
C LYS A 154 -26.60 11.97 -6.50
N ILE A 155 -25.33 11.91 -6.10
CA ILE A 155 -24.20 12.35 -6.94
C ILE A 155 -24.08 11.48 -8.20
N PHE A 156 -24.35 10.19 -8.09
CA PHE A 156 -24.33 9.26 -9.22
C PHE A 156 -25.59 9.32 -10.10
N GLY A 157 -26.63 10.07 -9.68
CA GLY A 157 -27.91 10.11 -10.40
C GLY A 157 -28.68 8.79 -10.33
N ILE A 158 -28.45 7.97 -9.30
CA ILE A 158 -29.14 6.70 -9.07
C ILE A 158 -30.31 6.92 -8.12
N ASP A 159 -31.48 6.44 -8.52
CA ASP A 159 -32.73 6.48 -7.77
C ASP A 159 -33.51 5.16 -7.92
N ALA A 160 -34.73 5.12 -7.37
CA ALA A 160 -35.58 3.93 -7.40
C ALA A 160 -36.08 3.53 -8.80
N ASN A 161 -35.95 4.41 -9.80
CA ASN A 161 -36.34 4.14 -11.18
C ASN A 161 -35.14 3.75 -12.05
N SER A 162 -33.93 3.76 -11.49
CA SER A 162 -32.71 3.39 -12.20
C SER A 162 -32.76 1.91 -12.56
N THR A 163 -32.46 1.61 -13.82
CA THR A 163 -32.44 0.24 -14.34
C THR A 163 -31.10 -0.42 -14.06
N ASP A 164 -31.13 -1.72 -13.76
CA ASP A 164 -29.93 -2.53 -13.65
C ASP A 164 -29.07 -2.45 -14.92
N PRO A 165 -27.75 -2.21 -14.81
CA PRO A 165 -26.85 -2.26 -15.95
C PRO A 165 -26.63 -3.72 -16.40
N PRO A 166 -26.25 -3.96 -17.67
CA PRO A 166 -25.92 -5.31 -18.13
C PRO A 166 -24.88 -6.01 -17.24
N GLY A 167 -25.24 -7.16 -16.68
CA GLY A 167 -24.36 -7.96 -15.82
C GLY A 167 -24.19 -7.43 -14.38
N GLY A 168 -24.96 -6.42 -13.97
CA GLY A 168 -24.97 -5.89 -12.61
C GLY A 168 -26.38 -5.75 -12.05
N VAL A 169 -26.47 -5.41 -10.76
CA VAL A 169 -27.73 -5.16 -10.06
C VAL A 169 -27.55 -3.95 -9.14
N ILE A 170 -28.54 -3.07 -9.11
CA ILE A 170 -28.71 -2.00 -8.14
C ILE A 170 -29.68 -2.52 -7.08
N MET A 171 -29.21 -2.66 -5.83
CA MET A 171 -29.98 -3.20 -4.69
C MET A 171 -30.38 -2.11 -3.70
#